data_AF-A0A7X8M3S9-F1
#
_entry.id   AF-A0A7X8M3S9-F1
#
_cell.length_a   1.000
_cell.length_b   1.000
_cell.length_c   1.000
_cell.angle_alpha   90.00
_cell.angle_beta   90.00
_cell.angle_gamma   90.00
#
_symmetry.space_group_name_H-M   'P 1'
#
loop_
_entity.id
_entity.type
_entity.pdbx_description
1 polymer ?
#
loop_
_entity_poly.entity_id
_entity_poly.type
_entity_poly.pdbx_seq_one_letter_code
_entity_poly.pdbx_strand_id
1 'polypeptide(L)' 'MFNHGKKQKSYTPEFKQQIVDLRIKAGKGITELSNEYGVPKGTISTWVKLLS' A
#
# COMPACT_ATOMS: atom_id res chain seq x y z
N MET A 1 -20.74 -2.85 19.81
CA MET A 1 -20.35 -1.59 19.11
C MET A 1 -18.87 -1.77 18.78
N PHE A 2 -18.39 -1.96 17.54
CA PHE A 2 -18.58 -1.15 16.33
C PHE A 2 -18.62 -2.04 15.09
N ASN A 3 -19.72 -1.94 14.33
CA ASN A 3 -19.84 -2.56 13.02
C ASN A 3 -19.29 -1.57 11.98
N HIS A 4 -18.09 -1.83 11.47
CA HIS A 4 -17.63 -1.19 10.24
C HIS A 4 -17.17 -2.28 9.30
N GLY A 5 -18.13 -2.89 8.59
CA GLY A 5 -17.87 -3.55 7.32
C GLY A 5 -17.32 -2.50 6.35
N LYS A 6 -16.03 -2.16 6.50
CA LYS A 6 -15.30 -1.37 5.52
C LYS A 6 -15.35 -2.22 4.27
N LYS A 7 -16.11 -1.79 3.27
CA LYS A 7 -15.97 -2.23 1.88
C LYS A 7 -14.50 -2.07 1.56
N GLN A 8 -13.71 -3.12 1.78
CA GLN A 8 -12.31 -3.10 1.47
C GLN A 8 -12.30 -2.97 -0.05
N LYS A 9 -11.90 -1.81 -0.55
CA LYS A 9 -11.35 -1.74 -1.91
C LYS A 9 -10.20 -2.72 -1.86
N SER A 10 -10.46 -3.96 -2.26
CA SER A 10 -9.47 -5.02 -2.26
C SER A 10 -8.50 -4.66 -3.36
N TYR A 11 -7.48 -3.88 -3.00
CA TYR A 11 -6.28 -3.82 -3.80
C TYR A 11 -5.82 -5.26 -3.98
N THR A 12 -5.67 -5.67 -5.24
CA THR A 12 -5.21 -7.02 -5.54
C THR A 12 -3.88 -7.25 -4.84
N PRO A 13 -3.61 -8.48 -4.37
CA PRO A 13 -2.34 -8.79 -3.73
C PRO A 13 -1.16 -8.41 -4.65
N GLU A 14 -1.30 -8.61 -5.96
CA GLU A 14 -0.33 -8.21 -6.98
C GLU A 14 -0.04 -6.70 -6.96
N PHE A 15 -1.07 -5.86 -6.87
CA PHE A 15 -0.89 -4.41 -6.81
C PHE A 15 -0.17 -3.99 -5.52
N LYS A 16 -0.55 -4.59 -4.38
CA LYS A 16 0.14 -4.33 -3.11
C LYS A 16 1.61 -4.73 -3.18
N GLN A 17 1.87 -5.91 -3.75
CA GLN A 17 3.22 -6.45 -3.93
C GLN A 17 4.05 -5.54 -4.82
N GLN A 18 3.48 -5.05 -5.94
CA GLN A 18 4.18 -4.16 -6.87
C GLN A 18 4.64 -2.87 -6.19
N ILE A 19 3.80 -2.26 -5.33
CA ILE A 19 4.17 -1.06 -4.58
C ILE A 19 5.25 -1.34 -3.52
N VAL A 20 5.16 -2.46 -2.81
CA VAL A 20 6.18 -2.85 -1.81
C VAL A 20 7.49 -3.21 -2.51
N ASP A 21 7.45 -3.90 -3.63
CA ASP A 21 8.61 -4.29 -4.42
C ASP A 21 9.31 -3.05 -5.00
N LEU A 22 8.57 -2.09 -5.55
CA LEU A 22 9.13 -0.79 -5.96
C LEU A 22 9.75 -0.05 -4.78
N ARG A 23 9.13 -0.09 -3.60
CA ARG A 23 9.72 0.53 -2.41
C ARG A 23 11.02 -0.15 -2.00
N ILE A 24 11.06 -1.48 -1.90
CA ILE A 24 12.21 -2.24 -1.41
C ILE A 24 13.32 -2.28 -2.45
N LYS A 25 13.01 -2.52 -3.73
CA LYS A 25 13.98 -2.61 -4.82
C LYS A 25 14.44 -1.25 -5.33
N ALA A 26 13.53 -0.30 -5.54
CA ALA A 26 13.88 1.00 -6.09
C ALA A 26 14.20 2.05 -5.03
N GLY A 27 13.97 1.75 -3.74
CA GLY A 27 14.17 2.71 -2.65
C GLY A 27 13.24 3.92 -2.72
N LYS A 28 12.20 3.89 -3.56
CA LYS A 28 11.29 5.02 -3.81
C LYS A 28 10.61 5.47 -2.53
N GLY A 29 10.45 6.78 -2.36
CA GLY A 29 9.78 7.34 -1.19
C GLY A 29 8.29 6.97 -1.16
N ILE A 30 7.75 6.74 0.04
CA ILE A 30 6.29 6.52 0.22
C ILE A 30 5.49 7.69 -0.38
N THR A 31 6.01 8.91 -0.30
CA THR A 31 5.37 10.10 -0.87
C THR A 31 5.29 10.04 -2.40
N GLU A 32 6.36 9.59 -3.07
CA GLU A 32 6.35 9.46 -4.53
C GLU A 32 5.40 8.38 -4.99
N LEU A 33 5.47 7.18 -4.39
CA LEU A 33 4.55 6.08 -4.68
C LEU A 33 3.09 6.47 -4.39
N SER A 34 2.88 7.29 -3.37
CA SER A 34 1.55 7.79 -3.01
C SER A 34 1.00 8.77 -4.05
N ASN A 35 1.84 9.66 -4.58
CA ASN A 35 1.45 10.61 -5.63
C ASN A 35 1.28 9.93 -6.99
N GLU A 36 2.18 9.01 -7.35
CA GLU A 36 2.22 8.35 -8.66
C GLU A 36 1.09 7.31 -8.81
N TYR A 37 0.85 6.51 -7.78
CA TYR A 37 -0.16 5.44 -7.79
C TYR A 37 -1.46 5.81 -7.08
N GLY A 38 -1.55 7.03 -6.50
CA GLY A 38 -2.71 7.49 -5.74
C GLY A 38 -2.97 6.70 -4.45
N VAL A 39 -1.98 5.96 -3.96
CA VAL A 39 -2.13 5.11 -2.78
C VAL A 39 -1.83 5.94 -1.52
N PRO A 40 -2.66 5.90 -0.47
CA PRO A 40 -2.36 6.64 0.76
C PRO A 40 -1.05 6.17 1.40
N LYS A 41 -0.24 7.11 1.90
CA LYS A 41 1.04 6.80 2.59
C LYS A 41 0.88 5.78 3.71
N GLY A 42 -0.20 5.89 4.48
CA GLY A 42 -0.53 4.93 5.55
C GLY A 42 -0.76 3.52 5.02
N THR A 43 -1.43 3.39 3.87
CA THR A 43 -1.68 2.12 3.20
C THR A 43 -0.38 1.46 2.73
N ILE A 44 0.51 2.22 2.10
CA ILE A 44 1.83 1.74 1.68
C ILE A 44 2.64 1.30 2.90
N SER A 45 2.67 2.08 3.97
CA SER A 45 3.39 1.71 5.20
C SER A 45 2.84 0.44 5.83
N THR A 46 1.52 0.23 5.81
CA THR A 46 0.89 -1.02 6.25
C THR A 46 1.30 -2.18 5.35
N TRP A 47 1.31 -2.01 4.02
CA TRP A 47 1.72 -3.07 3.10
C TRP A 47 3.18 -3.46 3.26
N VAL A 48 4.09 -2.48 3.38
CA VAL A 48 5.50 -2.76 3.65
C VAL A 48 5.64 -3.53 4.96
N LYS A 49 4.90 -3.19 6.03
CA LYS A 49 4.93 -3.96 7.28
C LYS A 49 4.32 -5.37 7.19
N LEU A 50 3.35 -5.59 6.30
CA LEU A 50 2.65 -6.88 6.16
C LEU A 50 3.32 -7.82 5.14
N LEU A 51 4.06 -7.27 4.17
CA LEU A 51 4.66 -7.97 3.03
C LEU A 51 6.19 -7.96 3.05
N SER A 52 6.83 -7.23 3.98
CA SER A 52 8.27 -7.28 4.24
C SER A 52 8.64 -8.46 5.12
#